data_AF-A0A9P9QZC8-F1
#
_entry.id   AF-A0A9P9QZC8-F1
#
_cell.length_a   1.000
_cell.length_b   1.000
_cell.length_c   1.000
_cell.angle_alpha   90.00
_cell.angle_beta   90.00
_cell.angle_gamma   90.00
#
_symmetry.space_group_name_H-M   'P 1'
#
loop_
_entity.id
_entity.type
_entity.pdbx_description
1 polymer ?
#
loop_
_entity_poly.entity_id
_entity_poly.type
_entity_poly.pdbx_seq_one_letter_code
_entity_poly.pdbx_strand_id
1 'polypeptide(L)'
;MFLDTAFNSLPTVKTNISTAFTETAVKMWMYARCLGRGKRPSSALICQTIEDLITLAFVLMKSKAKNKKNVGYKCSLTKLQVEWLAINAFREVLGKRQSGYREVLGWLDGRIERLRVR
;
A
#
# COMPACT_ATOMS: atom_id res chain seq x y z
N MET A 1 -1.96 9.09 15.17
CA MET A 1 -0.82 8.81 16.06
C MET A 1 0.19 7.87 15.40
N PHE A 2 -0.19 6.68 14.94
CA PHE A 2 0.75 5.67 14.38
C PHE A 2 1.62 6.09 13.19
N LEU A 3 1.19 7.13 12.45
CA LEU A 3 1.90 7.67 11.28
C LEU A 3 2.66 8.97 11.57
N ASP A 4 2.72 9.36 12.84
CA ASP A 4 3.32 10.62 13.27
C ASP A 4 4.78 10.42 13.65
N THR A 5 5.66 10.98 12.82
CA THR A 5 7.12 10.96 13.03
C THR A 5 7.58 11.95 14.10
N ALA A 6 6.70 12.78 14.67
CA ALA A 6 7.00 13.57 15.86
C ALA A 6 6.98 12.73 17.14
N PHE A 7 6.14 11.69 17.20
CA PHE A 7 5.96 10.83 18.37
C PHE A 7 6.50 9.41 18.19
N ASN A 8 6.80 9.00 16.96
CA ASN A 8 7.30 7.66 16.63
C ASN A 8 8.57 7.77 15.81
N SER A 9 9.48 6.81 16.01
CA SER A 9 10.67 6.69 15.15
C SER A 9 10.25 6.42 13.70
N LEU A 10 11.08 6.87 12.74
CA LEU A 10 10.83 6.62 11.32
C LEU A 10 10.71 5.11 10.98
N PRO A 11 11.55 4.20 11.53
CA PRO A 11 11.37 2.76 11.37
C PRO A 11 10.02 2.24 11.88
N THR A 12 9.56 2.72 13.04
CA THR A 12 8.24 2.36 13.59
C THR A 12 7.12 2.79 12.66
N VAL A 13 7.17 4.03 12.16
CA VAL A 13 6.15 4.52 11.20
C VAL A 13 6.14 3.70 9.92
N LYS A 14 7.32 3.37 9.36
CA LYS A 14 7.43 2.51 8.17
C LYS A 14 6.81 1.13 8.41
N THR A 15 7.06 0.54 9.58
CA THR A 15 6.48 -0.75 9.98
C THR A 15 4.95 -0.64 10.07
N ASN A 16 4.42 0.37 10.76
CA ASN A 16 2.99 0.59 10.88
C ASN A 16 2.30 0.73 9.52
N ILE A 17 2.92 1.46 8.58
CA ILE A 17 2.40 1.63 7.21
C ILE A 17 2.44 0.30 6.45
N SER A 18 3.55 -0.44 6.54
CA SER A 18 3.68 -1.74 5.90
C SER A 18 2.61 -2.71 6.40
N THR A 19 2.43 -2.81 7.72
CA THR A 19 1.38 -3.63 8.35
C THR A 19 -0.02 -3.23 7.86
N ALA A 20 -0.32 -1.93 7.81
CA ALA A 20 -1.61 -1.44 7.30
C ALA A 20 -1.84 -1.81 5.83
N PHE A 21 -0.82 -1.75 4.98
CA PHE A 21 -0.93 -2.21 3.59
C PHE A 21 -1.07 -3.72 3.48
N THR A 22 -0.37 -4.50 4.30
CA THR A 22 -0.52 -5.95 4.38
C THR A 22 -1.95 -6.34 4.75
N GLU A 23 -2.52 -5.72 5.78
CA GLU A 23 -3.92 -5.93 6.16
C GLU A 23 -4.88 -5.55 5.02
N THR A 24 -4.62 -4.44 4.33
CA THR A 24 -5.44 -3.98 3.20
C THR A 24 -5.39 -4.98 2.05
N ALA A 25 -4.21 -5.52 1.73
CA ALA A 25 -4.04 -6.55 0.72
C ALA A 25 -4.76 -7.86 1.11
N VAL A 26 -4.70 -8.26 2.38
CA VAL A 26 -5.45 -9.43 2.90
C VAL A 26 -6.95 -9.21 2.77
N LYS A 27 -7.46 -8.03 3.16
CA LYS A 27 -8.88 -7.68 3.04
C LYS A 27 -9.34 -7.69 1.58
N MET A 28 -8.56 -7.10 0.68
CA MET A 28 -8.85 -7.09 -0.76
C MET A 28 -8.93 -8.51 -1.33
N TRP A 29 -7.95 -9.37 -0.99
CA TRP A 29 -7.99 -10.77 -1.41
C TRP A 29 -9.20 -11.51 -0.86
N MET A 30 -9.48 -11.38 0.45
CA MET A 30 -10.65 -12.03 1.07
C MET A 30 -11.94 -11.60 0.39
N TYR A 31 -12.10 -10.29 0.14
CA TYR A 31 -13.25 -9.76 -0.57
C TYR A 31 -13.39 -10.37 -1.97
N ALA A 32 -12.31 -10.35 -2.78
CA ALA A 32 -12.30 -10.95 -4.10
C ALA A 32 -12.59 -12.46 -4.08
N ARG A 33 -12.11 -13.18 -3.05
CA ARG A 33 -12.37 -14.61 -2.87
C ARG A 33 -13.85 -14.89 -2.58
N CYS A 34 -14.51 -14.04 -1.79
CA CYS A 34 -15.92 -14.16 -1.44
C CYS A 34 -16.86 -13.79 -2.61
N LEU A 35 -16.36 -13.13 -3.66
CA LEU A 35 -17.12 -12.88 -4.87
C LEU A 35 -17.23 -14.15 -5.74
N GLY A 36 -18.41 -14.34 -6.35
CA GLY A 36 -18.63 -15.37 -7.36
C GLY A 36 -17.67 -15.21 -8.55
N ARG A 37 -17.34 -16.31 -9.25
CA ARG A 37 -16.26 -16.34 -10.27
C ARG A 37 -16.36 -15.23 -11.32
N GLY A 38 -17.58 -14.91 -11.81
CA GLY A 38 -17.82 -13.86 -12.79
C GLY A 38 -17.84 -12.43 -12.26
N LYS A 39 -17.74 -12.23 -10.93
CA LYS A 39 -17.73 -10.92 -10.27
C LYS A 39 -16.36 -10.56 -9.69
N ARG A 40 -15.37 -11.43 -9.82
CA ARG A 40 -14.02 -11.17 -9.32
C ARG A 40 -13.39 -10.04 -10.13
N PRO A 41 -12.65 -9.12 -9.48
CA PRO A 41 -12.02 -8.01 -10.18
C PRO A 41 -10.97 -8.52 -11.17
N SER A 42 -10.84 -7.85 -12.30
CA SER A 42 -9.77 -8.12 -13.27
C SER A 42 -8.41 -7.71 -12.69
N SER A 43 -7.33 -8.31 -13.19
CA SER A 43 -5.97 -7.93 -12.80
C SER A 43 -5.71 -6.44 -13.01
N ALA A 44 -6.19 -5.88 -14.13
CA ALA A 44 -6.06 -4.46 -14.44
C ALA A 44 -6.75 -3.56 -13.39
N LEU A 45 -7.98 -3.91 -12.98
CA LEU A 45 -8.68 -3.17 -11.93
C LEU A 45 -7.95 -3.24 -10.59
N ILE A 46 -7.39 -4.41 -10.26
CA ILE A 46 -6.60 -4.59 -9.04
C ILE A 46 -5.34 -3.71 -9.07
N CYS A 47 -4.59 -3.73 -10.18
CA CYS A 47 -3.40 -2.89 -10.33
C CYS A 47 -3.74 -1.39 -10.18
N GLN A 48 -4.79 -0.92 -10.87
CA GLN A 48 -5.25 0.47 -10.77
C GLN A 48 -5.64 0.83 -9.32
N THR A 49 -6.42 -0.04 -8.67
CA THR A 49 -6.86 0.17 -7.28
C THR A 49 -5.66 0.29 -6.32
N ILE A 50 -4.58 -0.48 -6.55
CA ILE A 50 -3.35 -0.37 -5.77
C ILE A 50 -2.66 0.97 -6.01
N GLU A 51 -2.61 1.47 -7.26
CA GLU A 51 -2.03 2.79 -7.54
C GLU A 51 -2.81 3.94 -6.87
N ASP A 52 -4.14 3.87 -6.96
CA ASP A 52 -5.04 4.85 -6.37
C ASP A 52 -4.94 4.84 -4.86
N LEU A 53 -4.87 3.65 -4.25
CA LEU A 53 -4.63 3.47 -2.81
C LEU A 53 -3.32 4.12 -2.37
N ILE A 54 -2.23 3.91 -3.10
CA ILE A 54 -0.91 4.51 -2.79
C ILE A 54 -1.00 6.04 -2.83
N THR A 55 -1.62 6.57 -3.87
CA THR A 55 -1.80 8.01 -4.05
C THR A 55 -2.67 8.60 -2.95
N LEU A 56 -3.81 7.98 -2.66
CA LEU A 56 -4.72 8.40 -1.59
C LEU A 56 -4.04 8.34 -0.22
N ALA A 57 -3.34 7.25 0.10
CA ALA A 57 -2.62 7.11 1.36
C ALA A 57 -1.60 8.24 1.55
N PHE A 58 -0.82 8.56 0.51
CA PHE A 58 0.14 9.67 0.56
C PHE A 58 -0.54 11.03 0.77
N VAL A 59 -1.64 11.29 0.04
CA VAL A 59 -2.41 12.53 0.18
C VAL A 59 -2.98 12.65 1.61
N LEU A 60 -3.55 11.58 2.16
CA LEU A 60 -4.09 11.57 3.53
C LEU A 60 -3.02 11.82 4.59
N MET A 61 -1.82 11.24 4.42
CA MET A 61 -0.70 11.49 5.33
C MET A 61 -0.24 12.95 5.28
N LYS A 62 -0.14 13.55 4.08
CA LYS A 62 0.29 14.94 3.93
C LYS A 62 -0.80 15.94 4.30
N SER A 63 -2.07 15.66 4.02
CA SER A 63 -3.19 16.52 4.41
C SER A 63 -3.32 16.60 5.94
N LYS A 64 -3.00 15.51 6.64
CA LYS A 64 -2.97 15.48 8.11
C LYS A 64 -1.99 16.50 8.69
N ALA A 65 -0.82 16.67 8.07
CA ALA A 65 0.17 17.68 8.46
C ALA A 65 -0.27 19.12 8.17
N LYS A 66 -1.13 19.32 7.17
CA LYS A 66 -1.68 20.64 6.83
C LYS A 66 -2.88 21.05 7.68
N ASN A 67 -3.50 20.09 8.37
CA ASN A 67 -4.69 20.35 9.17
C ASN A 67 -4.30 21.03 10.49
N LYS A 68 -4.80 22.26 10.70
CA LYS A 68 -4.54 23.09 11.89
C LYS A 68 -4.92 22.42 13.21
N LYS A 69 -5.83 21.43 13.19
CA LYS A 69 -6.21 20.64 14.38
C LYS A 69 -5.14 19.62 14.80
N ASN A 70 -4.20 19.26 13.91
CA ASN A 70 -3.13 18.30 14.19
C ASN A 70 -1.80 19.03 14.48
N VAL A 71 -1.81 19.92 15.47
CA VAL A 71 -0.63 20.68 15.85
C VAL A 71 0.52 19.73 16.21
N GLY A 72 1.69 19.95 15.62
CA GLY A 72 2.89 19.15 15.86
C GLY A 72 3.01 17.86 15.05
N TYR A 73 1.99 17.46 14.28
CA TYR A 73 2.06 16.25 13.44
C TYR A 73 3.14 16.40 12.36
N LYS A 74 4.02 15.40 12.25
CA LYS A 74 5.02 15.32 11.18
C LYS A 74 4.89 14.01 10.42
N CYS A 75 4.96 14.09 9.09
CA CYS A 75 5.10 12.90 8.24
C CYS A 75 6.31 13.05 7.31
N SER A 76 7.42 12.43 7.70
CA SER A 76 8.69 12.50 6.96
C SER A 76 8.79 11.50 5.80
N LEU A 77 7.74 10.70 5.52
CA LEU A 77 7.78 9.78 4.39
C LEU A 77 7.61 10.49 3.05
N THR A 78 8.37 10.03 2.06
CA THR A 78 8.23 10.42 0.65
C THR A 78 7.19 9.54 -0.05
N LYS A 79 6.65 10.00 -1.19
CA LYS A 79 5.72 9.19 -1.99
C LYS A 79 6.37 7.87 -2.43
N LEU A 80 7.65 7.91 -2.80
CA LEU A 80 8.44 6.73 -3.19
C LEU A 80 8.52 5.69 -2.07
N GLN A 81 8.75 6.13 -0.83
CA GLN A 81 8.79 5.21 0.33
C GLN A 81 7.42 4.59 0.60
N VAL A 82 6.34 5.35 0.45
CA VAL A 82 4.97 4.83 0.62
C VAL A 82 4.64 3.80 -0.47
N GLU A 83 5.00 4.12 -1.72
CA GLU A 83 4.85 3.20 -2.86
C GLU A 83 5.65 1.91 -2.64
N TRP A 84 6.91 2.01 -2.24
CA TRP A 84 7.75 0.86 -1.94
C TRP A 84 7.12 -0.06 -0.88
N LEU A 85 6.63 0.52 0.24
CA LEU A 85 6.01 -0.24 1.32
C LEU A 85 4.72 -0.93 0.86
N ALA A 86 3.88 -0.24 0.09
CA ALA A 86 2.63 -0.80 -0.42
C ALA A 86 2.89 -1.95 -1.39
N ILE A 87 3.76 -1.74 -2.39
CA ILE A 87 4.02 -2.74 -3.44
C ILE A 87 4.62 -4.02 -2.85
N ASN A 88 5.56 -3.90 -1.90
CA ASN A 88 6.12 -5.07 -1.22
C ASN A 88 5.07 -5.79 -0.36
N ALA A 89 4.22 -5.07 0.38
CA ALA A 89 3.15 -5.67 1.17
C ALA A 89 2.14 -6.43 0.31
N PHE A 90 1.68 -5.83 -0.80
CA PHE A 90 0.77 -6.49 -1.74
C PHE A 90 1.42 -7.69 -2.41
N ARG A 91 2.70 -7.59 -2.79
CA ARG A 91 3.46 -8.72 -3.33
C ARG A 91 3.49 -9.86 -2.33
N GLU A 92 3.91 -9.63 -1.09
CA GLU A 92 4.01 -10.71 -0.09
C GLU A 92 2.68 -11.45 0.10
N VAL A 93 1.57 -10.70 0.19
CA VAL A 93 0.24 -11.29 0.39
C VAL A 93 -0.24 -12.06 -0.83
N LEU A 94 -0.08 -11.50 -2.04
CA LEU A 94 -0.57 -12.13 -3.28
C LEU A 94 0.37 -13.23 -3.79
N GLY A 95 1.66 -13.19 -3.44
CA GLY A 95 2.66 -14.18 -3.84
C GLY A 95 2.33 -15.58 -3.32
N LYS A 96 1.75 -15.66 -2.12
CA LYS A 96 1.21 -16.90 -1.53
C LYS A 96 -0.01 -17.46 -2.29
N ARG A 97 -0.46 -16.77 -3.36
CA ARG A 97 -1.74 -16.98 -4.07
C ARG A 97 -1.55 -16.89 -5.60
N GLN A 98 -0.35 -17.21 -6.07
CA GLN A 98 0.11 -17.01 -7.45
C GLN A 98 -0.89 -17.45 -8.53
N SER A 99 -1.60 -18.57 -8.34
CA SER A 99 -2.46 -19.16 -9.37
C SER A 99 -3.57 -18.20 -9.86
N GLY A 100 -4.05 -17.30 -9.00
CA GLY A 100 -5.10 -16.34 -9.33
C GLY A 100 -4.62 -14.90 -9.56
N TYR A 101 -3.32 -14.62 -9.41
CA TYR A 101 -2.78 -13.25 -9.39
C TYR A 101 -1.50 -13.06 -10.20
N ARG A 102 -1.16 -13.97 -11.13
CA ARG A 102 0.11 -13.92 -11.89
C ARG A 102 0.38 -12.58 -12.56
N GLU A 103 -0.61 -12.03 -13.25
CA GLU A 103 -0.48 -10.74 -13.95
C GLU A 103 -0.22 -9.59 -12.96
N VAL A 104 -0.97 -9.56 -11.85
CA VAL A 104 -0.77 -8.58 -10.78
C VAL A 104 0.63 -8.73 -10.17
N LEU A 105 1.11 -9.96 -9.97
CA LEU A 105 2.43 -10.24 -9.44
C LEU A 105 3.54 -9.78 -10.38
N GLY A 106 3.41 -10.02 -11.69
CA GLY A 106 4.37 -9.53 -12.68
C GLY A 106 4.42 -8.01 -12.73
N TRP A 107 3.27 -7.35 -12.62
CA TRP A 107 3.22 -5.89 -12.52
C TRP A 107 3.85 -5.35 -11.22
N LEU A 108 3.61 -6.01 -10.07
CA LEU A 108 4.24 -5.66 -8.80
C LEU A 108 5.77 -5.82 -8.87
N ASP A 109 6.27 -6.91 -9.45
CA ASP A 109 7.71 -7.15 -9.62
C ASP A 109 8.36 -6.08 -10.50
N GLY A 110 7.71 -5.74 -11.62
CA GLY A 110 8.18 -4.65 -12.49
C GLY A 110 8.15 -3.27 -11.82
N ARG A 111 7.28 -3.07 -10.82
CA ARG A 111 7.33 -1.86 -9.97
C ARG A 111 8.47 -1.92 -8.95
N ILE A 112 8.67 -3.04 -8.26
CA ILE A 112 9.77 -3.24 -7.32
C ILE A 112 11.11 -2.97 -8.01
N GLU A 113 11.32 -3.51 -9.20
CA GLU A 113 12.57 -3.32 -9.92
C GLU A 113 12.82 -1.85 -10.26
N ARG A 114 11.81 -1.14 -10.78
CA ARG A 114 11.91 0.30 -11.07
C ARG A 114 12.20 1.16 -9.84
N LEU A 115 11.72 0.74 -8.67
CA LEU A 115 11.93 1.46 -7.41
C LEU A 115 13.29 1.14 -6.77
N ARG A 116 13.92 -0.01 -7.06
CA ARG A 116 15.28 -0.35 -6.61
C ARG A 116 16.37 0.46 -7.31
N VAL A 117 16.12 0.85 -8.55
CA VAL A 117 17.05 1.59 -9.41
C VAL A 117 17.03 3.11 -9.10
N ARG A 118 16.23 3.57 -8.14
CA ARG A 118 16.06 4.98 -7.76
C ARG A 118 16.44 5.23 -6.31
#